data_AF-A0A1F7JBA2-F1
#
_entry.id   AF-A0A1F7JBA2-F1
#
_cell.length_a   1.000
_cell.length_b   1.000
_cell.length_c   1.000
_cell.angle_alpha   90.00
_cell.angle_beta   90.00
_cell.angle_gamma   90.00
#
_symmetry.space_group_name_H-M   'P 1'
#
loop_
_entity.id
_entity.type
_entity.pdbx_description
1 polymer ?
#
loop_
_entity_poly.entity_id
_entity_poly.type
_entity_poly.pdbx_seq_one_letter_code
_entity_poly.pdbx_strand_id
1 'polypeptide(L)'
;MFIPRIFMGHYPLVGPSMAVKKSSWEKIRKELCTNAKEVHEDIDISFHVKKLGKIYHDGKTIALSSGRRMRYHPWSFFGEYAIRFFKMLRTH
;
A
#
# COMPACT_ATOMS: atom_id res chain seq x y z
N MET A 1 1.23 0.62 -16.35
CA MET A 1 -0.08 1.06 -15.82
C MET A 1 -0.27 0.42 -14.45
N PHE A 2 -0.26 1.20 -13.37
CA PHE A 2 -0.38 0.67 -12.01
C PHE A 2 -1.88 0.54 -11.69
N ILE A 3 -2.46 -0.66 -11.83
CA ILE A 3 -3.92 -0.90 -11.66
C ILE A 3 -4.47 -0.28 -10.35
N PRO A 4 -3.80 -0.40 -9.19
CA PRO A 4 -4.31 0.22 -7.96
C PRO A 4 -4.48 1.74 -8.02
N ARG A 5 -3.68 2.45 -8.85
CA ARG A 5 -3.77 3.91 -9.01
C ARG A 5 -5.13 4.35 -9.53
N ILE A 6 -5.76 3.53 -10.37
CA ILE A 6 -7.07 3.84 -10.96
C ILE A 6 -8.14 3.85 -9.87
N PHE A 7 -8.08 2.87 -8.96
CA PHE A 7 -9.03 2.75 -7.85
C PHE A 7 -8.78 3.79 -6.74
N MET A 8 -7.51 4.12 -6.46
CA MET A 8 -7.14 5.05 -5.37
C MET A 8 -7.11 6.53 -5.78
N GLY A 9 -7.08 6.82 -7.09
CA GLY A 9 -6.88 8.18 -7.62
C GLY A 9 -5.46 8.75 -7.41
N HIS A 10 -4.55 8.00 -6.80
CA HIS A 10 -3.16 8.36 -6.57
C HIS A 10 -2.26 7.12 -6.55
N TYR A 11 -0.94 7.32 -6.59
CA TYR A 11 0.00 6.20 -6.52
C TYR A 11 0.00 5.58 -5.12
N PRO A 12 -0.19 4.26 -4.98
CA PRO A 12 0.06 3.58 -3.72
C PRO A 12 1.56 3.56 -3.42
N LEU A 13 1.90 3.58 -2.14
CA LEU A 13 3.17 3.14 -1.62
C LEU A 13 3.15 1.62 -1.56
N VAL A 14 4.28 1.02 -1.92
CA VAL A 14 4.45 -0.44 -1.98
C VAL A 14 5.69 -0.77 -1.16
N GLY A 15 5.55 -1.65 -0.19
CA GLY A 15 6.57 -1.92 0.83
C GLY A 15 8.02 -2.10 0.32
N PRO A 16 8.26 -2.83 -0.79
CA PRO A 16 9.60 -3.00 -1.36
C PRO A 16 10.33 -1.72 -1.79
N SER A 17 9.61 -0.64 -2.12
CA SER A 17 10.22 0.60 -2.59
C SER A 17 9.31 1.79 -2.28
N MET A 18 9.43 2.28 -1.04
CA MET A 18 8.72 3.48 -0.59
C MET A 18 9.59 4.32 0.34
N ALA A 19 9.32 5.62 0.35
CA ALA A 19 9.91 6.55 1.28
C ALA A 19 8.85 7.55 1.75
N VAL A 20 8.85 7.84 3.05
CA VAL A 20 7.93 8.81 3.68
C VAL A 20 8.75 9.80 4.48
N LYS A 21 8.43 11.10 4.38
CA LYS A 21 9.09 12.12 5.21
C LYS A 21 8.77 11.87 6.68
N LYS A 22 9.78 11.95 7.56
CA LYS A 22 9.60 11.79 9.01
C LYS A 22 8.49 12.70 9.57
N SER A 23 8.43 13.95 9.13
CA SER A 23 7.40 14.90 9.56
C SER A 23 5.98 14.52 9.14
N SER A 24 5.82 13.80 8.02
CA SER A 24 4.53 13.22 7.60
C SER A 24 4.23 11.96 8.41
N TRP A 25 5.22 11.10 8.63
CA TRP A 25 5.08 9.87 9.42
C TRP A 25 4.59 10.13 10.84
N GLU A 26 5.21 11.09 11.54
CA GLU A 26 4.85 11.42 12.92
C GLU A 26 3.38 11.88 13.07
N LYS A 27 2.81 12.47 12.01
CA LYS A 27 1.42 12.91 12.00
C LYS A 27 0.46 11.73 11.79
N ILE A 28 0.78 10.82 10.87
CA ILE A 28 -0.14 9.75 10.47
C ILE A 28 -0.04 8.50 11.35
N ARG A 29 1.10 8.24 12.02
CA ARG A 29 1.35 6.96 12.70
C ARG A 29 0.30 6.58 13.76
N LYS A 30 -0.40 7.58 14.32
CA LYS A 30 -1.45 7.38 15.32
C LYS A 30 -2.83 7.10 14.71
N GLU A 31 -2.98 7.36 13.41
CA GLU A 31 -4.22 7.18 12.65
C GLU A 31 -4.22 5.89 11.84
N LEU A 32 -3.08 5.22 11.72
CA LEU A 32 -2.95 3.98 10.95
C LEU A 32 -3.83 2.87 11.51
N CYS A 33 -4.38 2.08 10.62
CA CYS A 33 -5.23 0.96 10.99
C CYS A 33 -4.38 -0.18 11.59
N THR A 34 -4.67 -0.57 12.84
CA THR A 34 -3.89 -1.59 13.58
C THR A 34 -4.26 -3.03 13.21
N ASN A 35 -5.38 -3.24 12.52
CA ASN A 35 -5.85 -4.58 12.16
C ASN A 35 -5.22 -5.07 10.85
N ALA A 36 -4.10 -5.77 10.99
CA ALA A 36 -3.39 -6.42 9.89
C ALA A 36 -4.12 -7.60 9.21
N LYS A 37 -5.42 -7.82 9.46
CA LYS A 37 -6.27 -8.71 8.63
C LYS A 37 -7.14 -7.94 7.64
N GLU A 38 -7.40 -6.66 7.90
CA GLU A 38 -8.34 -5.85 7.13
C GLU A 38 -7.64 -4.88 6.16
N VAL A 39 -6.43 -4.40 6.48
CA VAL A 39 -5.75 -3.35 5.72
C VAL A 39 -4.37 -3.76 5.24
N HIS A 40 -3.93 -3.42 4.04
CA HIS A 40 -2.52 -3.56 3.66
C HIS A 40 -1.74 -2.38 4.23
N GLU A 41 -0.76 -2.63 5.11
CA GLU A 41 -0.05 -1.60 5.87
C GLU A 41 0.57 -0.50 4.97
N ASP A 42 1.24 -0.90 3.88
CA ASP A 42 1.86 0.02 2.93
C ASP A 42 0.83 0.87 2.17
N ILE A 43 -0.27 0.26 1.74
CA ILE A 43 -1.36 0.97 1.07
C ILE A 43 -2.11 1.87 2.07
N ASP A 44 -2.30 1.45 3.32
CA ASP A 44 -2.93 2.23 4.40
C ASP A 44 -2.16 3.55 4.63
N ILE A 45 -0.83 3.45 4.76
CA ILE A 45 0.05 4.62 4.83
C ILE A 45 -0.18 5.57 3.65
N SER A 46 -0.45 5.04 2.46
CA SER A 46 -0.70 5.86 1.26
C SER A 46 -1.94 6.74 1.42
N PHE A 47 -3.04 6.18 1.94
CA PHE A 47 -4.28 6.94 2.19
C PHE A 47 -4.05 8.08 3.18
N HIS A 48 -3.35 7.81 4.29
CA HIS A 48 -3.08 8.84 5.30
C HIS A 48 -2.06 9.88 4.83
N VAL A 49 -0.97 9.48 4.15
CA VAL A 49 -0.01 10.42 3.57
C VAL A 49 -0.67 11.31 2.53
N LYS A 50 -1.60 10.78 1.73
CA LYS A 50 -2.29 11.55 0.69
C LYS A 50 -3.14 12.69 1.26
N LYS A 51 -3.65 12.57 2.48
CA LYS A 51 -4.36 13.65 3.20
C LYS A 51 -3.43 14.82 3.53
N LEU A 52 -2.14 14.55 3.74
CA LEU A 52 -1.12 15.57 4.04
C LEU A 52 -0.47 16.18 2.79
N GLY A 53 -0.58 15.53 1.62
CA GLY A 53 0.10 16.02 0.41
C GLY A 53 -0.01 15.14 -0.83
N LYS A 54 1.04 15.18 -1.66
CA LYS A 54 1.14 14.44 -2.92
C LYS A 54 2.09 13.26 -2.78
N ILE A 55 1.74 12.13 -3.39
CA ILE A 55 2.59 10.96 -3.53
C ILE A 55 3.10 10.93 -4.97
N TYR A 56 4.42 10.77 -5.13
CA TYR A 56 5.10 10.73 -6.42
C TYR A 56 5.70 9.34 -6.65
N HIS A 57 5.72 8.93 -7.91
CA HIS A 57 6.35 7.69 -8.34
C HIS A 57 7.58 8.04 -9.19
N ASP A 58 8.76 7.57 -8.77
CA ASP A 58 10.05 7.90 -9.37
C ASP A 58 10.26 7.21 -10.74
N GLY A 59 9.73 6.01 -10.94
CA GLY A 59 9.81 5.27 -12.21
C GLY A 59 11.20 4.77 -12.61
N LYS A 60 12.26 5.21 -11.92
CA LYS A 60 13.66 4.78 -12.14
C LYS A 60 14.15 3.83 -11.05
N THR A 61 13.68 4.02 -9.82
CA THR A 61 13.99 3.15 -8.70
C THR A 61 13.32 1.78 -8.86
N ILE A 62 14.12 0.71 -8.90
CA ILE A 62 13.66 -0.68 -9.03
C ILE A 62 14.06 -1.44 -7.76
N ALA A 63 13.07 -2.04 -7.10
CA ALA A 63 13.30 -2.98 -6.00
C ALA A 63 12.79 -4.37 -6.36
N LEU A 64 13.63 -5.39 -6.13
CA LEU A 64 13.26 -6.78 -6.36
C LEU A 64 12.66 -7.38 -5.09
N SER A 65 11.62 -8.20 -5.25
CA SER A 65 10.97 -8.92 -4.15
C SER A 65 10.91 -10.41 -4.45
N SER A 66 11.04 -11.24 -3.42
CA SER A 66 11.01 -12.70 -3.59
C SER A 66 9.61 -13.16 -4.00
N GLY A 67 9.51 -13.98 -5.06
CA GLY A 67 8.25 -14.62 -5.49
C GLY A 67 7.78 -15.79 -4.61
N ARG A 68 8.31 -15.94 -3.39
CA ARG A 68 8.03 -17.09 -2.51
C ARG A 68 6.54 -17.27 -2.24
N ARG A 69 5.81 -16.19 -1.98
CA ARG A 69 4.37 -16.25 -1.69
C ARG A 69 3.56 -16.72 -2.92
N MET A 70 3.92 -16.30 -4.12
CA MET A 70 3.30 -16.80 -5.35
C MET A 70 3.56 -18.30 -5.55
N ARG A 71 4.76 -18.78 -5.19
CA ARG A 71 5.15 -20.19 -5.37
C ARG A 71 4.49 -21.13 -4.36
N TYR A 72 4.48 -20.77 -3.08
CA TYR A 72 4.04 -21.67 -2.01
C TYR A 72 2.60 -21.42 -1.53
N HIS A 73 2.06 -20.21 -1.74
CA HIS A 73 0.71 -19.83 -1.30
C HIS A 73 -0.02 -18.96 -2.35
N PRO A 74 -0.29 -19.50 -3.55
CA PRO A 74 -0.85 -18.73 -4.66
C PRO A 74 -2.23 -18.12 -4.34
N TRP A 75 -3.09 -18.83 -3.62
CA TRP A 75 -4.41 -18.30 -3.22
C TRP A 75 -4.30 -17.06 -2.32
N SER A 76 -3.35 -17.08 -1.39
CA SER A 76 -3.10 -15.92 -0.53
C SER A 76 -2.60 -14.72 -1.32
N PHE A 77 -1.85 -14.96 -2.41
CA PHE A 77 -1.34 -13.88 -3.27
C PHE A 77 -2.39 -13.33 -4.24
N PHE A 78 -3.13 -14.18 -4.95
CA PHE A 78 -4.05 -13.73 -6.01
C PHE A 78 -5.47 -13.46 -5.51
N GLY A 79 -5.94 -14.16 -4.47
CA GLY A 79 -7.28 -14.04 -3.92
C GLY A 79 -7.34 -13.13 -2.70
N GLU A 80 -6.78 -13.59 -1.57
CA GLU A 80 -6.87 -12.90 -0.28
C GLU A 80 -6.32 -11.47 -0.34
N TYR A 81 -5.20 -11.28 -1.04
CA TYR A 81 -4.59 -9.96 -1.22
C TYR A 81 -5.52 -8.98 -1.94
N ALA A 82 -6.16 -9.41 -3.03
CA ALA A 82 -7.10 -8.58 -3.78
C ALA A 82 -8.38 -8.29 -2.99
N ILE A 83 -8.96 -9.31 -2.33
CA ILE A 83 -10.15 -9.15 -1.48
C ILE A 83 -9.88 -8.15 -0.36
N ARG A 84 -8.72 -8.27 0.31
CA ARG A 84 -8.31 -7.33 1.37
C ARG A 84 -8.13 -5.91 0.84
N PHE A 85 -7.58 -5.74 -0.36
CA PHE A 85 -7.47 -4.43 -0.99
C PHE A 85 -8.84 -3.78 -1.20
N PHE A 86 -9.82 -4.50 -1.75
CA PHE A 86 -11.18 -3.96 -1.93
C PHE A 86 -11.92 -3.73 -0.62
N LYS A 87 -11.74 -4.59 0.39
CA LYS A 87 -12.27 -4.37 1.73
C LYS A 87 -11.73 -3.08 2.33
N MET A 88 -10.42 -2.90 2.27
CA MET A 88 -9.74 -1.70 2.77
C MET A 88 -10.18 -0.43 2.04
N LEU A 89 -10.38 -0.48 0.73
CA LEU A 89 -10.92 0.63 -0.06
C LEU A 89 -12.32 1.05 0.38
N ARG A 90 -13.13 0.12 0.89
CA ARG A 90 -14.48 0.42 1.38
C ARG A 90 -14.48 1.09 2.75
N THR A 91 -13.45 0.84 3.56
CA THR A 91 -13.35 1.39 4.93
C THR A 91 -12.67 2.76 5.00
N HIS A 92 -12.05 3.21 3.89
CA HIS A 92 -11.30 4.46 3.77
C HIS A 92 -11.98 5.47 2.85
#